data_AF-A0A1W6DUN6-F1
#
_entry.id   AF-A0A1W6DUN6-F1
#
_cell.length_a   1.000
_cell.length_b   1.000
_cell.length_c   1.000
_cell.angle_alpha   90.00
_cell.angle_beta   90.00
_cell.angle_gamma   90.00
#
_symmetry.space_group_name_H-M   'P 1'
#
loop_
_entity.id
_entity.type
_entity.pdbx_description
1 polymer ?
#
loop_
_entity_poly.entity_id
_entity_poly.type
_entity_poly.pdbx_seq_one_letter_code
_entity_poly.pdbx_strand_id
1 'polypeptide(L)' 'MPKRWRDRELVVRYLAAQVLPLEEPVTELTLTRRLAARAADPVSLRRAMVDAGLVHRTRDGAEYWRTVVTEFDDV' A
#
# COMPACT_ATOMS: atom_id res chain seq x y z
N MET A 1 6.62 19.73 -17.89
CA MET A 1 5.77 19.40 -16.72
C MET A 1 5.89 17.92 -16.41
N PRO A 2 6.66 17.49 -15.38
CA PRO A 2 6.59 16.11 -14.91
C PRO A 2 5.51 16.05 -13.82
N LYS A 3 4.25 15.80 -14.21
CA LYS A 3 3.04 15.98 -13.36
C LYS A 3 2.22 14.70 -13.12
N ARG A 4 2.82 13.51 -13.31
CA ARG A 4 2.05 12.25 -13.20
C ARG A 4 2.72 11.17 -12.38
N TRP A 5 4.04 11.05 -12.47
CA TRP A 5 4.72 9.94 -11.82
C TRP A 5 4.95 10.18 -10.33
N ARG A 6 5.51 11.35 -9.96
CA ARG A 6 5.76 11.72 -8.55
C ARG A 6 4.46 11.83 -7.76
N ASP A 7 3.45 12.47 -8.32
CA ASP A 7 2.14 12.59 -7.67
C ASP A 7 1.51 11.21 -7.43
N ARG A 8 1.67 10.28 -8.39
CA ARG A 8 1.21 8.90 -8.23
C ARG A 8 2.01 8.15 -7.15
N GLU A 9 3.32 8.35 -7.09
CA GLU A 9 4.17 7.73 -6.05
C GLU A 9 3.74 8.20 -4.65
N LEU A 10 3.53 9.51 -4.46
CA LEU A 10 3.05 10.08 -3.20
C LEU A 10 1.69 9.52 -2.80
N VAL A 11 0.75 9.37 -3.75
CA VAL A 11 -0.56 8.77 -3.47
C VAL A 11 -0.42 7.31 -3.03
N VAL A 12 0.45 6.52 -3.66
CA VAL A 12 0.65 5.12 -3.28
C VAL A 12 1.29 5.02 -1.89
N ARG A 13 2.30 5.86 -1.58
CA ARG A 13 2.91 5.95 -0.24
C ARG A 13 1.89 6.33 0.83
N TYR A 14 1.11 7.38 0.57
CA TYR A 14 0.03 7.83 1.46
C TYR A 14 -0.97 6.70 1.73
N LEU A 15 -1.47 6.06 0.68
CA LEU A 15 -2.43 4.96 0.85
C LEU A 15 -1.83 3.79 1.61
N ALA A 16 -0.55 3.46 1.40
CA ALA A 16 0.12 2.37 2.14
C ALA A 16 0.15 2.66 3.65
N ALA A 17 0.53 3.88 4.06
CA ALA A 17 0.52 4.29 5.45
C ALA A 17 -0.87 4.25 6.09
N GLN A 18 -1.91 4.62 5.32
CA GLN A 18 -3.29 4.68 5.81
C GLN A 18 -3.99 3.32 5.91
N VAL A 19 -3.53 2.30 5.18
CA VAL A 19 -4.18 0.98 5.13
C VAL A 19 -3.37 -0.13 5.78
N LEU A 20 -2.07 0.06 6.00
CA LEU A 20 -1.20 -0.91 6.63
C LEU A 20 -0.47 -0.32 7.84
N PRO A 21 -0.54 -0.98 9.01
CA PRO A 21 0.40 -0.74 10.08
C PRO A 21 1.83 -1.10 9.65
N LEU A 22 2.83 -0.49 10.29
CA LEU A 22 4.24 -0.79 10.05
C LEU A 22 4.61 -2.13 10.70
N GLU A 23 5.33 -2.98 9.97
CA GLU A 23 5.83 -4.31 10.39
C GLU A 23 4.77 -5.32 10.85
N GLU A 24 3.47 -5.01 10.72
CA GLU A 24 2.39 -5.90 11.14
C GLU A 24 1.68 -6.51 9.91
N PRO A 25 1.78 -7.84 9.71
CA PRO A 25 1.11 -8.55 8.62
C PRO A 25 -0.41 -8.53 8.74
N VAL A 26 -1.06 -8.34 7.59
CA VAL A 26 -2.51 -8.50 7.43
C VAL A 26 -2.82 -9.42 6.27
N THR A 27 -4.00 -10.04 6.29
CA THR A 27 -4.43 -10.90 5.19
C THR A 27 -4.71 -10.11 3.91
N GLU A 28 -4.66 -10.80 2.76
CA GLU A 28 -5.10 -10.24 1.47
C GLU A 28 -6.49 -9.61 1.55
N LEU A 29 -7.43 -10.30 2.20
CA LEU A 29 -8.82 -9.86 2.33
C LEU A 29 -8.90 -8.57 3.15
N THR A 30 -8.17 -8.49 4.26
CA THR A 30 -8.12 -7.28 5.10
C THR A 30 -7.56 -6.11 4.32
N LEU A 31 -6.41 -6.28 3.66
CA LEU A 31 -5.81 -5.22 2.85
C LEU A 31 -6.74 -4.75 1.73
N THR A 32 -7.32 -5.70 0.98
CA THR A 32 -8.23 -5.39 -0.13
C THR A 32 -9.46 -4.62 0.36
N ARG A 33 -10.04 -4.99 1.50
CA ARG A 33 -11.17 -4.26 2.12
C ARG A 33 -10.79 -2.85 2.53
N ARG A 34 -9.62 -2.66 3.17
CA ARG A 34 -9.15 -1.33 3.59
C ARG A 34 -8.90 -0.40 2.40
N LEU A 35 -8.40 -0.94 1.30
CA LEU A 35 -8.22 -0.22 0.03
C LEU A 35 -9.56 0.09 -0.65
N ALA A 36 -10.51 -0.85 -0.67
CA ALA A 36 -11.82 -0.66 -1.29
C ALA A 36 -12.63 0.46 -0.62
N ALA A 37 -12.41 0.69 0.68
CA ALA A 37 -13.01 1.80 1.41
C ALA A 37 -12.49 3.19 0.96
N ARG A 38 -11.40 3.24 0.18
CA ARG A 38 -10.70 4.48 -0.20
C ARG A 38 -10.57 4.68 -1.72
N ALA A 39 -10.73 3.61 -2.51
CA ALA A 39 -10.51 3.65 -3.95
C ALA A 39 -11.33 2.61 -4.71
N ALA A 40 -11.67 2.92 -5.96
CA ALA A 40 -12.49 2.08 -6.82
C ALA A 40 -11.77 0.82 -7.34
N ASP A 41 -10.43 0.83 -7.39
CA ASP A 41 -9.63 -0.33 -7.84
C ASP A 41 -8.60 -0.75 -6.77
N PRO A 42 -9.05 -1.48 -5.73
CA PRO A 42 -8.19 -1.90 -4.62
C PRO A 42 -7.14 -2.93 -5.06
N VAL A 43 -7.42 -3.74 -6.09
CA VAL A 43 -6.49 -4.77 -6.56
C VAL A 43 -5.31 -4.14 -7.29
N SER A 44 -5.56 -3.20 -8.19
CA SER A 44 -4.48 -2.49 -8.89
C SER A 44 -3.63 -1.67 -7.93
N LEU A 45 -4.23 -1.07 -6.90
CA LEU A 45 -3.48 -0.36 -5.86
C LEU A 45 -2.61 -1.28 -5.02
N ARG A 46 -3.14 -2.43 -4.58
CA ARG A 46 -2.34 -3.43 -3.85
C ARG A 46 -1.14 -3.90 -4.68
N ARG A 47 -1.33 -4.16 -5.97
CA ARG A 47 -0.24 -4.51 -6.89
C ARG A 47 0.78 -3.38 -7.02
N ALA A 48 0.32 -2.16 -7.24
CA ALA A 48 1.20 -0.99 -7.34
C ALA A 48 2.04 -0.77 -6.07
N MET A 49 1.49 -1.04 -4.88
CA MET A 49 2.24 -0.96 -3.62
C MET A 49 3.35 -2.02 -3.53
N VAL A 50 3.09 -3.24 -4.00
CA VAL A 50 4.09 -4.32 -4.06
C VAL A 50 5.15 -4.02 -5.12
N ASP A 51 4.72 -3.61 -6.31
CA ASP A 51 5.62 -3.26 -7.43
C ASP A 51 6.54 -2.07 -7.07
N ALA A 52 6.05 -1.14 -6.23
CA ALA A 52 6.82 -0.02 -5.71
C ALA A 52 7.74 -0.40 -4.52
N GLY A 53 7.69 -1.64 -4.04
CA GLY A 53 8.49 -2.10 -2.90
C GLY A 53 8.06 -1.56 -1.54
N LEU A 54 6.88 -0.93 -1.45
CA LEU A 54 6.35 -0.39 -0.18
C LEU A 54 5.70 -1.48 0.67
N VAL A 55 5.19 -2.53 0.03
CA VAL A 55 4.47 -3.62 0.67
C VAL A 55 5.10 -4.95 0.24
N HIS A 56 5.45 -5.76 1.23
CA HIS A 56 5.84 -7.13 1.06
C HIS A 56 4.61 -8.04 1.09
N ARG A 57 4.74 -9.21 0.47
CA ARG A 57 3.75 -10.27 0.53
C ARG A 57 4.40 -11.62 0.73
N THR A 58 3.67 -12.55 1.34
CA THR A 58 4.06 -13.97 1.29
C THR A 58 3.96 -14.50 -0.14
N ARG A 59 4.69 -15.60 -0.40
CA ARG A 59 4.73 -16.24 -1.73
C ARG A 59 3.35 -16.72 -2.18
N ASP A 60 2.61 -17.34 -1.26
CA ASP A 60 1.21 -17.76 -1.45
C ASP A 60 0.23 -16.58 -1.54
N GLY A 61 0.67 -15.36 -1.23
CA GLY A 61 -0.16 -14.15 -1.26
C GLY A 61 -1.16 -14.07 -0.10
N ALA A 62 -1.01 -14.88 0.95
CA ALA A 62 -1.91 -14.86 2.10
C ALA A 62 -1.77 -13.57 2.92
N GLU A 63 -0.54 -13.06 3.10
CA GLU A 63 -0.26 -11.93 3.97
C GLU A 63 0.49 -10.80 3.26
N TYR A 64 0.29 -9.58 3.77
CA TYR A 64 0.88 -8.34 3.30
C TYR A 64 1.29 -7.48 4.49
N TRP A 65 2.47 -6.86 4.43
CA TRP A 65 2.94 -5.90 5.44
C TRP A 65 3.82 -4.85 4.78
N ARG A 66 3.93 -3.68 5.40
CA ARG A 66 4.93 -2.68 5.00
C ARG A 66 6.08 -2.63 5.99
N THR A 67 7.27 -2.35 5.49
CA THR A 67 8.50 -2.14 6.27
C THR A 67 9.04 -0.72 6.10
N VAL A 68 8.37 0.09 5.27
CA VAL A 68 8.79 1.44 4.91
C VAL A 68 7.97 2.45 5.71
N VAL A 69 8.69 3.28 6.46
CA VAL A 69 8.17 4.54 7.00
C VAL A 69 8.08 5.55 5.85
N THR A 70 6.96 6.25 5.78
CA THR A 70 6.65 7.26 4.78
C THR A 70 6.56 8.63 5.42
N GLU A 71 6.54 9.70 4.61
CA GLU A 71 6.27 11.05 5.10
C GLU A 71 4.88 11.27 5.73
N PHE A 72 4.02 10.24 5.76
CA PHE A 72 2.66 10.28 6.30
C PHE A 72 2.49 9.48 7.60
N ASP A 73 3.59 8.96 8.14
CA ASP A 73 3.60 8.33 9.45
C ASP A 73 3.81 9.39 10.55
N ASP A 74 2.99 9.32 11.61
CA ASP A 74 3.21 10.10 12.82
C ASP A 74 4.31 9.40 13.63
N VAL A 75 5.58 9.76 13.37
CA VAL A 75 6.78 9.22 14.05
C VAL A 75 7.20 10.06 15.24
#